data_AF-A0A961PBE7-F1
#
_entry.id   AF-A0A961PBE7-F1
#
_cell.length_a   1.000
_cell.length_b   1.000
_cell.length_c   1.000
_cell.angle_alpha   90.00
_cell.angle_beta   90.00
_cell.angle_gamma   90.00
#
_symmetry.space_group_name_H-M   'P 1'
#
loop_
_entity.id
_entity.type
_entity.pdbx_description
1 polymer ?
#
loop_
_entity_poly.entity_id
_entity_poly.type
_entity_poly.pdbx_seq_one_letter_code
_entity_poly.pdbx_strand_id
1 'polypeptide(L)'
;VPAGAAQYAAWLDGMEHFARPITLEDVAKMGRFDYLVTGASAVSVNGVRFGKGHGFFDLEWGMFTDLGLVDETTPVHAVVHDVQLVEDQLQPSETDILVDTIFTPARTHVVERRAKRPRGVKWPLLDPKQIADTPPLQELQRLQGLA
;
A
#
# COMPACT_ATOMS: atom_id res chain seq x y z
N VAL A 1 -20.84 -2.48 3.21
CA VAL A 1 -22.03 -2.45 2.32
C VAL A 1 -23.18 -3.18 2.99
N PRO A 2 -24.44 -2.83 2.72
CA PRO A 2 -25.61 -3.55 3.24
C PRO A 2 -25.61 -5.04 2.86
N ALA A 3 -26.37 -5.86 3.59
CA ALA A 3 -26.57 -7.26 3.22
C ALA A 3 -27.12 -7.37 1.79
N GLY A 4 -26.56 -8.28 0.99
CA GLY A 4 -26.91 -8.45 -0.44
C GLY A 4 -26.17 -7.52 -1.40
N ALA A 5 -25.43 -6.51 -0.90
CA ALA A 5 -24.70 -5.54 -1.71
C ALA A 5 -23.19 -5.84 -1.82
N ALA A 6 -22.78 -7.08 -1.53
CA ALA A 6 -21.35 -7.47 -1.45
C ALA A 6 -20.56 -7.16 -2.73
N GLN A 7 -21.18 -7.28 -3.91
CA GLN A 7 -20.54 -6.99 -5.19
C GLN A 7 -20.02 -5.54 -5.32
N TYR A 8 -20.64 -4.59 -4.60
CA TYR A 8 -20.24 -3.19 -4.63
C TYR A 8 -19.09 -2.87 -3.67
N ALA A 9 -18.70 -3.80 -2.79
CA ALA A 9 -17.69 -3.56 -1.77
C ALA A 9 -16.29 -3.23 -2.36
N ALA A 10 -16.01 -3.72 -3.56
CA ALA A 10 -14.76 -3.49 -4.27
C ALA A 10 -14.83 -2.38 -5.34
N TRP A 11 -15.99 -1.72 -5.49
CA TRP A 11 -16.19 -0.69 -6.52
C TRP A 11 -15.94 0.69 -5.94
N LEU A 12 -15.35 1.58 -6.75
CA LEU A 12 -15.17 2.97 -6.36
C LEU A 12 -16.53 3.64 -6.06
N ASP A 13 -17.50 3.52 -6.98
CA ASP A 13 -18.85 4.03 -6.80
C ASP A 13 -19.55 3.42 -5.57
N GLY A 14 -19.24 2.16 -5.26
CA GLY A 14 -19.75 1.48 -4.07
C GLY A 14 -19.16 2.08 -2.79
N MET A 15 -17.87 2.42 -2.79
CA MET A 15 -17.23 3.16 -1.70
C MET A 15 -17.88 4.54 -1.53
N GLU A 16 -18.10 5.28 -2.61
CA GLU A 16 -18.74 6.61 -2.55
C GLU A 16 -20.18 6.56 -1.98
N HIS A 17 -20.92 5.50 -2.28
CA HIS A 17 -22.30 5.37 -1.82
C HIS A 17 -22.42 4.79 -0.40
N PHE A 18 -21.53 3.86 0.00
CA PHE A 18 -21.70 3.08 1.22
C PHE A 18 -20.63 3.30 2.29
N ALA A 19 -19.45 3.85 1.95
CA ALA A 19 -18.37 4.01 2.92
C ALA A 19 -18.54 5.29 3.75
N ARG A 20 -18.00 5.28 4.97
CA ARG A 20 -17.76 6.51 5.75
C ARG A 20 -16.27 6.83 5.69
N PRO A 21 -15.89 8.11 5.54
CA PRO A 21 -14.50 8.50 5.74
C PRO A 21 -14.09 8.23 7.19
N ILE A 22 -12.91 7.64 7.35
CA ILE A 22 -12.27 7.40 8.65
C ILE A 22 -10.92 8.11 8.67
N THR A 23 -10.49 8.52 9.85
CA THR A 23 -9.20 9.19 10.06
C THR A 23 -8.08 8.17 10.29
N LEU A 24 -6.81 8.57 10.17
CA LEU A 24 -5.69 7.71 10.57
C LEU A 24 -5.76 7.33 12.05
N GLU A 25 -6.24 8.23 12.91
CA GLU A 25 -6.46 7.91 14.32
C GLU A 25 -7.56 6.83 14.52
N ASP A 26 -8.65 6.88 13.73
CA ASP A 26 -9.67 5.83 13.72
C ASP A 26 -9.07 4.48 13.28
N VAL A 27 -8.25 4.48 12.22
CA VAL A 27 -7.55 3.27 11.75
C VAL A 27 -6.62 2.72 12.84
N ALA A 28 -5.86 3.60 13.52
CA ALA A 28 -4.94 3.17 14.56
C ALA A 28 -5.65 2.49 15.75
N LYS A 29 -6.87 2.94 16.08
CA LYS A 29 -7.71 2.32 17.12
C LYS A 29 -8.24 0.94 16.72
N MET A 30 -8.34 0.62 15.43
CA MET A 30 -8.80 -0.69 14.95
C MET A 30 -7.74 -1.79 15.15
N GLY A 31 -6.48 -1.42 15.30
CA GLY A 31 -5.37 -2.35 15.51
C GLY A 31 -4.56 -2.60 14.24
N ARG A 32 -3.70 -3.60 14.33
CA ARG A 32 -2.71 -3.91 13.28
C ARG A 32 -3.37 -4.58 12.08
N PHE A 33 -2.75 -4.39 10.91
CA PHE A 33 -3.11 -5.17 9.73
C PHE A 33 -2.32 -6.47 9.72
N ASP A 34 -3.03 -7.59 9.59
CA ASP A 34 -2.41 -8.90 9.44
C ASP A 34 -1.88 -9.16 8.03
N TYR A 35 -2.40 -8.42 7.03
CA TYR A 35 -2.12 -8.68 5.62
C TYR A 35 -2.41 -7.45 4.75
N LEU A 36 -1.53 -7.18 3.78
CA LEU A 36 -1.72 -6.13 2.78
C LEU A 36 -1.78 -6.73 1.36
N VAL A 37 -2.75 -6.30 0.58
CA VAL A 37 -2.91 -6.70 -0.83
C VAL A 37 -2.90 -5.48 -1.72
N THR A 38 -2.18 -5.58 -2.83
CA THR A 38 -2.09 -4.51 -3.82
C THR A 38 -2.16 -5.08 -5.22
N GLY A 39 -2.65 -4.26 -6.16
CA GLY A 39 -2.49 -4.50 -7.59
C GLY A 39 -1.22 -3.82 -8.10
N ALA A 40 -0.90 -4.05 -9.36
CA ALA A 40 0.14 -3.30 -10.06
C ALA A 40 -0.18 -3.23 -11.56
N SER A 41 0.42 -2.30 -12.29
CA SER A 41 0.39 -2.34 -13.76
C SER A 41 1.29 -3.45 -14.28
N ALA A 42 2.46 -3.61 -13.66
CA ALA A 42 3.36 -4.75 -13.81
C ALA A 42 4.04 -5.05 -12.47
N VAL A 43 4.46 -6.29 -12.27
CA VAL A 43 5.25 -6.70 -11.10
C VAL A 43 6.37 -7.63 -11.57
N SER A 44 7.58 -7.32 -11.16
CA SER A 44 8.75 -8.15 -11.47
C SER A 44 8.76 -9.40 -10.60
N VAL A 45 9.34 -10.49 -11.11
CA VAL A 45 9.63 -11.72 -10.34
C VAL A 45 10.46 -11.48 -9.07
N ASN A 46 11.14 -10.33 -8.93
CA ASN A 46 11.84 -9.94 -7.69
C ASN A 46 10.98 -9.11 -6.71
N GLY A 47 9.67 -8.97 -6.97
CA GLY A 47 8.70 -8.31 -6.10
C GLY A 47 8.60 -6.80 -6.24
N VAL A 48 9.36 -6.18 -7.16
CA VAL A 48 9.21 -4.75 -7.48
C VAL A 48 7.91 -4.54 -8.25
N ARG A 49 7.08 -3.61 -7.77
CA ARG A 49 5.82 -3.22 -8.42
C ARG A 49 6.04 -1.99 -9.27
N PHE A 50 5.45 -1.98 -10.46
CA PHE A 50 5.39 -0.83 -11.34
C PHE A 50 3.94 -0.43 -11.57
N GLY A 51 3.65 0.85 -11.38
CA GLY A 51 2.30 1.40 -11.50
C GLY A 51 2.30 2.76 -12.16
N LYS A 52 1.27 3.56 -11.89
CA LYS A 52 1.13 4.92 -12.45
C LYS A 52 2.17 5.93 -11.92
N GLY A 53 3.03 5.53 -10.97
CA GLY A 53 4.11 6.36 -10.43
C GLY A 53 3.69 7.30 -9.30
N HIS A 54 2.52 7.11 -8.68
CA HIS A 54 2.07 7.96 -7.57
C HIS A 54 2.52 7.51 -6.18
N GLY A 55 3.06 6.30 -6.03
CA GLY A 55 3.62 5.81 -4.77
C GLY A 55 2.63 5.67 -3.61
N PHE A 56 1.32 5.66 -3.86
CA PHE A 56 0.30 5.67 -2.79
C PHE A 56 0.44 4.50 -1.82
N PHE A 57 0.63 3.27 -2.32
CA PHE A 57 0.82 2.12 -1.45
C PHE A 57 2.08 2.23 -0.59
N ASP A 58 3.17 2.75 -1.16
CA ASP A 58 4.43 2.93 -0.45
C ASP A 58 4.30 4.03 0.63
N LEU A 59 3.51 5.05 0.34
CA LEU A 59 3.14 6.11 1.28
C LEU A 59 2.24 5.58 2.41
N GLU A 60 1.22 4.78 2.09
CA GLU A 60 0.34 4.10 3.07
C GLU A 60 1.16 3.21 3.99
N TRP A 61 2.07 2.41 3.44
CA TRP A 61 3.02 1.64 4.24
C TRP A 61 3.86 2.53 5.16
N GLY A 62 4.38 3.65 4.65
CA GLY A 62 5.10 4.64 5.45
C GLY A 62 4.27 5.14 6.63
N MET A 63 3.04 5.56 6.38
CA MET A 63 2.12 6.04 7.43
C MET A 63 1.78 4.93 8.44
N PHE A 64 1.49 3.72 7.96
CA PHE A 64 1.12 2.59 8.83
C PHE A 64 2.29 2.06 9.65
N THR A 65 3.51 2.11 9.13
CA THR A 65 4.71 1.77 9.92
C THR A 65 5.01 2.82 10.99
N ASP A 66 4.82 4.11 10.70
CA ASP A 66 4.93 5.19 11.70
C ASP A 66 3.91 5.05 12.83
N LEU A 67 2.70 4.56 12.52
CA LEU A 67 1.64 4.30 13.48
C LEU A 67 1.73 2.91 14.15
N GLY A 68 2.72 2.09 13.80
CA GLY A 68 2.91 0.75 14.36
C GLY A 68 1.86 -0.29 13.92
N LEU A 69 1.09 0.01 12.88
CA LEU A 69 0.00 -0.83 12.36
C LEU A 69 0.51 -1.98 11.48
N VAL A 70 1.68 -1.79 10.88
CA VAL A 70 2.40 -2.80 10.11
C VAL A 70 3.89 -2.76 10.43
N ASP A 71 4.59 -3.86 10.14
CA ASP A 71 6.05 -3.94 10.23
C ASP A 71 6.63 -4.94 9.24
N GLU A 72 7.93 -5.21 9.37
CA GLU A 72 8.69 -6.13 8.52
C GLU A 72 8.11 -7.55 8.43
N THR A 73 7.32 -7.96 9.45
CA THR A 73 6.66 -9.27 9.51
C THR A 73 5.28 -9.25 8.87
N THR A 74 4.72 -8.07 8.58
CA THR A 74 3.42 -7.94 7.93
C THR A 74 3.53 -8.36 6.46
N PRO A 75 2.82 -9.40 6.02
CA PRO A 75 2.85 -9.87 4.64
C PRO A 75 2.24 -8.86 3.66
N VAL A 76 2.91 -8.67 2.51
CA VAL A 76 2.49 -7.79 1.43
C VAL A 76 2.42 -8.57 0.12
N HIS A 77 1.27 -8.55 -0.54
CA HIS A 77 1.01 -9.41 -1.69
C HIS A 77 0.51 -8.66 -2.91
N ALA A 78 0.99 -9.07 -4.08
CA ALA A 78 0.43 -8.62 -5.35
C ALA A 78 -0.60 -9.62 -5.86
N VAL A 79 -1.73 -9.12 -6.36
CA VAL A 79 -2.67 -9.88 -7.18
C VAL A 79 -2.72 -9.22 -8.56
N VAL A 80 -2.29 -9.95 -9.59
CA VAL A 80 -2.17 -9.43 -10.95
C VAL A 80 -2.54 -10.51 -11.98
N HIS A 81 -2.78 -10.11 -13.22
CA HIS A 81 -2.92 -11.07 -14.33
C HIS A 81 -1.55 -11.63 -14.75
N ASP A 82 -1.51 -12.81 -15.36
CA ASP A 82 -0.27 -13.47 -15.79
C ASP A 82 0.62 -12.58 -16.69
N VAL A 83 0.01 -11.78 -17.57
CA VAL A 83 0.69 -10.82 -18.46
C VAL A 83 1.40 -9.67 -17.74
N GLN A 84 1.02 -9.42 -16.48
CA GLN A 84 1.58 -8.33 -15.67
C GLN A 84 2.76 -8.81 -14.81
N LEU A 85 2.99 -10.13 -14.71
CA LEU A 85 4.18 -10.69 -14.10
C LEU A 85 5.31 -10.69 -15.13
N VAL A 86 6.33 -9.87 -14.90
CA VAL A 86 7.47 -9.70 -15.81
C VAL A 86 8.73 -10.38 -15.27
N GLU A 87 9.48 -11.04 -16.14
CA GLU A 87 10.69 -11.78 -15.80
C GLU A 87 11.91 -10.86 -15.57
N ASP A 88 11.87 -9.63 -16.09
CA ASP A 88 12.92 -8.62 -15.88
C ASP A 88 13.04 -8.25 -14.40
N GLN A 89 14.26 -8.28 -13.86
CA GLN A 89 14.53 -7.84 -12.49
C GLN A 89 14.67 -6.32 -12.43
N LEU A 90 13.63 -5.67 -11.90
CA LEU A 90 13.62 -4.21 -11.74
C LEU A 90 14.37 -3.78 -10.47
N GLN A 91 14.84 -2.54 -10.46
CA GLN A 91 15.52 -1.97 -9.30
C GLN A 91 14.51 -1.13 -8.49
N PRO A 92 14.32 -1.40 -7.19
CA PRO A 92 13.46 -0.58 -6.35
C PRO A 92 14.10 0.78 -6.04
N SER A 93 13.26 1.78 -5.84
CA SER A 93 13.62 3.03 -5.18
C SER A 93 13.80 2.84 -3.66
N GLU A 94 14.32 3.87 -2.98
CA GLU A 94 14.49 3.86 -1.52
C GLU A 94 13.18 3.77 -0.72
N THR A 95 12.04 4.05 -1.38
CA THR A 95 10.71 4.00 -0.77
C THR A 95 9.90 2.78 -1.18
N ASP A 96 10.32 2.05 -2.22
CA ASP A 96 9.49 0.99 -2.81
C ASP A 96 9.31 -0.18 -1.85
N ILE A 97 8.04 -0.56 -1.64
CA ILE A 97 7.70 -1.72 -0.84
C ILE A 97 7.59 -2.95 -1.75
N LEU A 98 8.56 -3.84 -1.60
CA LEU A 98 8.57 -5.14 -2.28
C LEU A 98 7.51 -6.07 -1.72
N VAL A 99 6.81 -6.79 -2.61
CA VAL A 99 5.85 -7.84 -2.23
C VAL A 99 6.59 -9.13 -1.83
N ASP A 100 5.96 -9.91 -0.95
CA ASP A 100 6.40 -11.26 -0.54
C ASP A 100 5.94 -12.34 -1.52
N THR A 101 4.76 -12.18 -2.12
CA THR A 101 4.21 -13.16 -3.05
C THR A 101 3.35 -12.47 -4.09
N ILE A 102 3.39 -13.01 -5.31
CA ILE A 102 2.60 -12.56 -6.45
C ILE A 102 1.65 -13.70 -6.81
N PHE A 103 0.36 -13.40 -6.77
CA PHE A 103 -0.68 -14.32 -7.19
C PHE A 103 -1.16 -13.96 -8.60
N THR A 104 -1.12 -14.95 -9.48
CA THR A 104 -1.72 -14.89 -10.82
C THR A 104 -2.75 -16.01 -10.98
N PRO A 105 -3.64 -15.95 -11.99
CA PRO A 105 -4.55 -17.06 -12.28
C PRO A 105 -3.84 -18.40 -12.51
N ALA A 106 -2.65 -18.40 -13.11
CA ALA A 106 -1.93 -19.63 -13.41
C ALA A 106 -1.03 -20.13 -12.28
N ARG A 107 -0.47 -19.24 -11.45
CA ARG A 107 0.54 -19.63 -10.44
C ARG A 107 0.66 -18.67 -9.26
N THR A 108 1.25 -19.19 -8.20
CA THR A 108 1.74 -18.39 -7.07
C THR A 108 3.25 -18.29 -7.18
N HIS A 109 3.80 -17.08 -7.12
CA HIS A 109 5.24 -16.80 -7.18
C HIS A 109 5.71 -16.19 -5.87
N VAL A 110 6.51 -16.92 -5.10
CA VAL A 110 7.09 -16.44 -3.84
C VAL A 110 8.36 -15.65 -4.12
N VAL A 111 8.47 -14.47 -3.53
CA VAL A 111 9.61 -13.56 -3.71
C VAL A 111 10.59 -13.73 -2.56
N GLU A 112 11.83 -14.08 -2.88
CA GLU A 112 12.94 -14.04 -1.93
C GLU A 112 13.41 -12.60 -1.73
N ARG A 113 12.90 -11.91 -0.71
CA ARG A 113 13.30 -10.54 -0.41
C ARG A 113 14.77 -10.48 0.04
N ARG A 114 15.55 -9.66 -0.65
CA ARG A 114 16.99 -9.43 -0.39
C ARG A 114 17.27 -8.22 0.51
N ALA A 115 16.25 -7.44 0.83
CA ALA A 115 16.36 -6.22 1.64
C ALA A 115 15.15 -6.08 2.58
N LYS A 116 15.36 -5.34 3.67
CA LYS A 116 14.29 -4.93 4.58
C LYS A 116 13.41 -3.87 3.91
N ARG A 117 12.14 -3.82 4.29
CA ARG A 117 11.25 -2.77 3.81
C ARG A 117 11.63 -1.42 4.45
N PRO A 118 11.54 -0.33 3.69
CA PRO A 118 11.56 1.02 4.24
C PRO A 118 10.55 1.17 5.38
N ARG A 119 10.83 2.08 6.31
CA ARG A 119 9.91 2.43 7.40
C ARG A 119 9.72 3.94 7.45
N GLY A 120 8.51 4.30 7.86
CA GLY A 120 8.04 5.65 8.05
C GLY A 120 7.89 6.44 6.76
N VAL A 121 7.18 7.55 6.85
CA VAL A 121 7.08 8.49 5.74
C VAL A 121 8.43 9.19 5.55
N LYS A 122 8.95 9.18 4.33
CA LYS A 122 10.15 9.94 3.96
C LYS A 122 9.78 11.38 3.64
N TRP A 123 9.47 12.17 4.67
CA TRP A 123 9.06 13.58 4.54
C TRP A 123 9.93 14.42 3.59
N PRO A 124 11.28 14.31 3.57
CA PRO A 124 12.10 15.09 2.63
C PRO A 124 11.91 14.77 1.15
N LEU A 125 11.26 13.64 0.83
CA LEU A 125 10.97 13.21 -0.54
C LEU A 125 9.58 13.67 -1.02
N LEU A 126 8.77 14.28 -0.14
CA LEU A 126 7.42 14.73 -0.46
C LEU A 126 7.40 16.21 -0.82
N ASP A 127 6.78 16.53 -1.94
CA ASP A 127 6.52 17.93 -2.31
C ASP A 127 5.45 18.55 -1.39
N PRO A 128 5.56 19.84 -1.00
CA PRO A 128 4.56 20.50 -0.17
C PRO A 128 3.13 20.42 -0.72
N LYS A 129 2.96 20.47 -2.05
CA LYS A 129 1.65 20.29 -2.70
C LYS A 129 1.12 18.89 -2.49
N GLN A 130 1.96 17.86 -2.57
CA GLN A 130 1.56 16.48 -2.30
C GLN A 130 1.04 16.33 -0.87
N ILE A 131 1.69 16.96 0.11
CA ILE A 131 1.23 16.98 1.51
C ILE A 131 -0.10 17.73 1.64
N ALA A 132 -0.23 18.89 1.01
CA ALA A 132 -1.45 19.70 1.02
C ALA A 132 -2.65 18.99 0.35
N ASP A 133 -2.41 18.21 -0.69
CA ASP A 133 -3.45 17.50 -1.44
C ASP A 133 -3.78 16.12 -0.84
N THR A 134 -3.04 15.65 0.19
CA THR A 134 -3.22 14.33 0.80
C THR A 134 -3.61 14.46 2.29
N PRO A 135 -4.90 14.49 2.63
CA PRO A 135 -5.36 14.69 4.02
C PRO A 135 -4.75 13.74 5.07
N PRO A 136 -4.55 12.44 4.79
CA PRO A 136 -3.86 11.55 5.74
C PRO A 136 -2.45 12.01 6.11
N LEU A 137 -1.71 12.65 5.20
CA LEU A 137 -0.37 13.18 5.53
C LEU A 137 -0.45 14.36 6.49
N GLN A 138 -1.42 15.25 6.32
CA GLN A 138 -1.63 16.37 7.25
C GLN A 138 -2.01 15.86 8.65
N GLU A 139 -2.84 14.81 8.70
CA GLU A 139 -3.18 14.16 9.96
C GLU A 139 -1.94 13.54 10.61
N LEU A 140 -1.12 12.82 9.86
CA LEU A 140 0.10 12.22 10.38
C LEU A 140 1.09 13.29 10.90
N GLN A 141 1.25 14.42 10.21
CA GLN A 141 2.09 15.53 10.70
C GLN A 141 1.63 16.02 12.07
N ARG A 142 0.32 16.19 12.28
CA ARG A 142 -0.23 16.58 13.58
C ARG A 142 0.02 15.53 14.65
N LEU A 143 -0.17 14.24 14.32
CA LEU A 143 0.09 13.14 15.25
C LEU A 143 1.58 13.03 15.65
N GLN A 144 2.49 13.41 14.74
CA GLN A 144 3.93 13.42 14.98
C GLN A 144 4.45 14.74 15.58
N GLY A 145 3.60 15.76 15.76
CA GLY A 145 4.00 17.09 16.25
C GLY A 145 4.85 17.90 15.26
N LEU A 146 4.71 17.64 13.95
CA LEU A 146 5.41 18.34 12.87
C LEU A 146 4.64 19.54 12.31
N ALA A 147 3.35 19.66 12.65
CA ALA A 147 2.43 20.72 12.21
C ALA A 147 1.73 21.37 13.41
#